data_AF-A0A543EN56-F1
#
_entry.id   AF-A0A543EN56-F1
#
_cell.length_a   1.000
_cell.length_b   1.000
_cell.length_c   1.000
_cell.angle_alpha   90.00
_cell.angle_beta   90.00
_cell.angle_gamma   90.00
#
_symmetry.space_group_name_H-M   'P 1'
#
loop_
_entity.id
_entity.type
_entity.pdbx_description
1 polymer ?
#
loop_
_entity_poly.entity_id
_entity_poly.type
_entity_poly.pdbx_seq_one_letter_code
_entity_poly.pdbx_strand_id
1 'polypeptide(L)'
;MKKCIWCSRNDHDVNFNTLAHTFPQSLGGKNICLNVCDSCNFEFGKKQSFQPSVDLAVKEIFNLSRFLISDSKNISSYKRFSSEYFKVNLQRRQINIKMKYKLQSKFQENFARSFKRGIYKIFLEERERICGDSHSEEFNFIREFSRYNLNDVPLYYLKPRYPILLIDQEQLDNPKLHFMESDLELHRKYRLYEFYYGGYSYLLHTNAFMQDLHINKYNAEVVLKNKNSMNLSTLV
;
A
#
# COMPACT_ATOMS: atom_id res chain seq x y z
N MET A 1 4.53 -27.39 7.15
CA MET A 1 5.83 -26.74 7.00
C MET A 1 5.59 -25.30 6.57
N LYS A 2 6.03 -24.31 7.35
CA LYS A 2 5.90 -22.90 6.97
C LYS A 2 7.01 -22.54 5.99
N LYS A 3 6.69 -21.74 4.97
CA LYS A 3 7.66 -21.16 4.05
C LYS A 3 7.42 -19.67 3.99
N CYS A 4 8.48 -18.86 4.09
CA CYS A 4 8.32 -17.42 4.06
C CYS A 4 8.06 -16.94 2.64
N ILE A 5 6.97 -16.19 2.40
CA ILE A 5 6.64 -15.62 1.09
C ILE A 5 7.66 -14.61 0.58
N TRP A 6 8.50 -14.05 1.45
CA TRP A 6 9.43 -12.98 1.12
C TRP A 6 10.84 -13.49 0.79
N CYS A 7 11.37 -14.40 1.60
CA CYS A 7 12.72 -14.94 1.43
C CYS A 7 12.77 -16.42 0.99
N SER A 8 11.60 -17.06 0.84
CA SER A 8 11.46 -18.47 0.42
C SER A 8 12.11 -19.50 1.35
N ARG A 9 12.63 -19.09 2.51
CA ARG A 9 13.19 -19.98 3.55
C ARG A 9 12.07 -20.66 4.36
N ASN A 10 12.32 -21.87 4.82
CA ASN A 10 11.36 -22.65 5.60
C ASN A 10 11.58 -22.50 7.12
N ASP A 11 10.74 -23.16 7.91
CA ASP A 11 10.81 -23.18 9.39
C ASP A 11 12.02 -23.92 9.98
N HIS A 12 12.85 -24.58 9.16
CA HIS A 12 14.17 -25.08 9.58
C HIS A 12 15.24 -23.98 9.54
N ASP A 13 15.10 -22.98 8.66
CA ASP A 13 16.11 -21.94 8.43
C ASP A 13 15.80 -20.62 9.16
N VAL A 14 14.52 -20.35 9.44
CA VAL A 14 14.05 -19.09 10.01
C VAL A 14 12.87 -19.29 10.97
N ASN A 15 12.73 -18.36 11.91
CA ASN A 15 11.67 -18.38 12.91
C ASN A 15 10.40 -17.66 12.41
N PHE A 16 9.24 -18.11 12.92
CA PHE A 16 7.91 -17.55 12.65
C PHE A 16 7.17 -17.29 13.96
N ASN A 17 7.85 -16.67 14.94
CA ASN A 17 7.34 -16.46 16.29
C ASN A 17 6.56 -15.15 16.41
N THR A 18 6.87 -14.17 15.57
CA THR A 18 6.22 -12.86 15.56
C THR A 18 4.98 -12.87 14.66
N LEU A 19 3.96 -12.10 15.06
CA LEU A 19 2.77 -11.90 14.24
C LEU A 19 3.06 -10.86 13.16
N ALA A 20 2.97 -11.27 11.90
CA ALA A 20 3.09 -10.38 10.75
C ALA A 20 1.69 -9.90 10.34
N HIS A 21 1.30 -8.72 10.84
CA HIS A 21 0.06 -8.08 10.41
C HIS A 21 0.18 -7.60 8.96
N THR A 22 -0.81 -7.92 8.13
CA THR A 22 -0.84 -7.52 6.71
C THR A 22 -0.90 -6.01 6.58
N PHE A 23 -1.95 -5.42 7.16
CA PHE A 23 -2.07 -4.01 7.47
C PHE A 23 -1.55 -3.74 8.89
N PRO A 24 -0.84 -2.63 9.15
CA PRO A 24 -0.42 -2.26 10.50
C PRO A 24 -1.59 -2.29 11.50
N GLN A 25 -1.42 -2.94 12.65
CA GLN A 25 -2.47 -3.06 13.68
C GLN A 25 -3.01 -1.69 14.13
N SER A 26 -2.15 -0.66 14.17
CA SER A 26 -2.57 0.72 14.50
C SER A 26 -3.56 1.34 13.51
N LEU A 27 -3.73 0.75 12.32
CA LEU A 27 -4.74 1.14 11.34
C LEU A 27 -6.04 0.33 11.48
N GLY A 28 -6.14 -0.57 12.46
CA GLY A 28 -7.26 -1.49 12.60
C GLY A 28 -7.06 -2.84 11.90
N GLY A 29 -5.88 -3.11 11.32
CA GLY A 29 -5.58 -4.37 10.68
C GLY A 29 -5.62 -5.55 11.65
N LYS A 30 -6.48 -6.53 11.38
CA LYS A 30 -6.66 -7.74 12.21
C LYS A 30 -6.05 -8.99 11.59
N ASN A 31 -5.83 -8.99 10.28
CA ASN A 31 -5.33 -10.14 9.55
C ASN A 31 -3.84 -10.34 9.78
N ILE A 32 -3.43 -11.61 9.85
CA ILE A 32 -2.06 -12.05 10.06
C ILE A 32 -1.66 -12.97 8.90
N CYS A 33 -0.50 -12.73 8.31
CA CYS A 33 0.09 -13.65 7.34
C CYS A 33 1.06 -14.60 8.07
N LEU A 34 0.69 -15.88 8.19
CA LEU A 34 1.48 -16.88 8.90
C LEU A 34 2.77 -17.27 8.17
N ASN A 35 2.87 -16.91 6.89
CA ASN A 35 3.95 -17.26 5.98
C ASN A 35 4.96 -16.10 5.85
N VAL A 36 5.15 -15.32 6.92
CA VAL A 36 6.17 -14.28 7.00
C VAL A 36 7.08 -14.59 8.19
N CYS A 37 8.37 -14.80 7.94
CA CYS A 37 9.32 -15.07 9.01
C CYS A 37 9.72 -13.80 9.77
N ASP A 38 10.24 -13.97 10.98
CA ASP A 38 10.57 -12.87 11.90
C ASP A 38 11.56 -11.87 11.28
N SER A 39 12.53 -12.37 10.51
CA SER A 39 13.52 -11.50 9.86
C SER A 39 12.90 -10.64 8.76
N CYS A 40 11.97 -11.17 7.97
CA CYS A 40 11.28 -10.38 6.95
C CYS A 40 10.28 -9.42 7.57
N ASN A 41 9.54 -9.86 8.59
CA ASN A 41 8.63 -8.99 9.36
C ASN A 41 9.38 -7.78 9.94
N PHE A 42 10.51 -8.04 10.60
CA PHE A 42 11.36 -6.98 11.17
C PHE A 42 11.83 -5.98 10.12
N GLU A 43 12.19 -6.45 8.93
CA GLU A 43 12.75 -5.60 7.87
C GLU A 43 11.74 -4.60 7.29
N PHE A 44 10.44 -4.91 7.31
CA PHE A 44 9.40 -3.94 6.93
C PHE A 44 9.16 -2.87 7.99
N GLY A 45 9.34 -3.23 9.27
CA GLY A 45 9.20 -2.30 10.41
C GLY A 45 10.44 -1.44 10.68
N LYS A 46 11.63 -1.87 10.25
CA LYS A 46 12.92 -1.23 10.53
C LYS A 46 13.09 0.08 9.76
N LYS A 47 13.44 1.16 10.48
CA LYS A 47 13.85 2.43 9.86
C LYS A 47 15.26 2.30 9.29
N GLN A 48 15.47 2.82 8.09
CA GLN A 48 16.79 2.88 7.45
C GLN A 48 17.32 4.31 7.51
N SER A 49 18.63 4.49 7.35
CA SER A 49 19.21 5.84 7.30
C SER A 49 18.59 6.62 6.13
N PHE A 50 17.99 7.77 6.42
CA PHE A 50 17.33 8.63 5.43
C PHE A 50 16.13 8.02 4.68
N GLN A 51 15.59 6.88 5.14
CA GLN A 51 14.42 6.24 4.54
C GLN A 51 13.42 5.77 5.62
N PRO A 52 12.14 6.18 5.55
CA PRO A 52 11.09 5.66 6.41
C PRO A 52 10.99 4.13 6.31
N SER A 53 10.67 3.46 7.42
CA SER A 53 10.28 2.05 7.34
C SER A 53 9.04 1.88 6.47
N VAL A 54 8.91 0.71 5.84
CA VAL A 54 7.82 0.41 4.91
C VAL A 54 6.47 0.52 5.61
N ASP A 55 6.34 -0.10 6.78
CA ASP A 55 5.09 -0.09 7.54
C ASP A 55 4.72 1.31 8.05
N LEU A 56 5.72 2.12 8.41
CA LEU A 56 5.48 3.48 8.87
C LEU A 56 5.05 4.40 7.74
N ALA A 57 5.61 4.25 6.52
CA ALA A 57 5.19 5.02 5.36
C ALA A 57 3.70 4.76 5.03
N VAL A 58 3.28 3.50 5.04
CA VAL A 58 1.86 3.11 4.89
C VAL A 58 1.01 3.71 6.01
N LYS A 59 1.43 3.52 7.26
CA LYS A 59 0.74 4.04 8.43
C LYS A 59 0.49 5.54 8.35
N GLU A 60 1.48 6.30 7.90
CA GLU A 60 1.40 7.76 7.84
C GLU A 60 0.41 8.25 6.78
N ILE A 61 0.43 7.66 5.58
CA ILE A 61 -0.54 8.01 4.52
C ILE A 61 -1.95 7.57 4.91
N PHE A 62 -2.11 6.34 5.41
CA PHE A 62 -3.44 5.80 5.71
C PHE A 62 -4.09 6.48 6.93
N ASN A 63 -3.32 6.80 7.98
CA ASN A 63 -3.84 7.61 9.09
C ASN A 63 -4.18 9.02 8.65
N LEU A 64 -3.39 9.63 7.76
CA LEU A 64 -3.69 10.95 7.23
C LEU A 64 -5.01 10.92 6.44
N SER A 65 -5.21 9.94 5.55
CA SER A 65 -6.48 9.75 4.86
C SER A 65 -7.65 9.57 5.84
N ARG A 66 -7.53 8.68 6.83
CA ARG A 66 -8.56 8.46 7.84
C ARG A 66 -8.88 9.73 8.64
N PHE A 67 -7.87 10.48 9.03
CA PHE A 67 -8.03 11.76 9.73
C PHE A 67 -8.75 12.80 8.88
N LEU A 68 -8.42 12.89 7.59
CA LEU A 68 -9.01 13.87 6.67
C LEU A 68 -10.46 13.50 6.30
N ILE A 69 -10.82 12.23 6.34
CA ILE A 69 -12.12 11.72 5.90
C ILE A 69 -13.12 11.54 7.05
N SER A 70 -12.66 11.26 8.28
CA SER A 70 -13.57 11.07 9.42
C SER A 70 -14.44 12.31 9.67
N ASP A 71 -15.76 12.12 9.77
CA ASP A 71 -16.74 13.18 10.06
C ASP A 71 -16.74 13.63 11.53
N SER A 72 -16.11 12.86 12.43
CA SER A 72 -16.09 13.09 13.88
C SER A 72 -15.11 14.18 14.36
N LYS A 73 -14.90 15.24 13.58
CA LYS A 73 -13.86 16.25 13.83
C LYS A 73 -14.25 17.30 14.87
N ASN A 74 -14.32 16.92 16.15
CA ASN A 74 -14.42 17.88 17.25
C ASN A 74 -13.04 18.45 17.62
N ILE A 75 -12.95 19.62 18.28
CA ILE A 75 -11.68 20.28 18.68
C ILE A 75 -10.68 19.31 19.38
N SER A 76 -11.19 18.30 20.08
CA SER A 76 -10.43 17.23 20.73
C SER A 76 -9.80 16.21 19.77
N SER A 77 -10.42 15.91 18.62
CA SER A 77 -9.88 15.02 17.59
C SER A 77 -8.60 15.57 16.96
N TYR A 78 -8.50 16.90 16.81
CA TYR A 78 -7.32 17.57 16.27
C TYR A 78 -6.09 17.49 17.18
N LYS A 79 -6.29 17.42 18.51
CA LYS A 79 -5.19 17.20 19.46
C LYS A 79 -4.65 15.76 19.41
N ARG A 80 -5.43 14.81 18.87
CA ARG A 80 -5.07 13.39 18.83
C ARG A 80 -4.33 12.99 17.55
N PHE A 81 -4.50 13.72 16.45
CA PHE A 81 -3.74 13.42 15.23
C PHE A 81 -2.27 13.81 15.41
N SER A 82 -1.42 12.79 15.42
CA SER A 82 0.02 12.94 15.37
C SER A 82 0.54 12.19 14.14
N SER A 83 1.31 12.88 13.33
CA SER A 83 2.05 12.31 12.21
C SER A 83 3.53 12.48 12.50
N GLU A 84 4.35 11.49 12.17
CA GLU A 84 5.80 11.61 12.25
C GLU A 84 6.30 12.65 11.24
N TYR A 85 5.85 12.58 9.98
CA TYR A 85 6.45 13.32 8.85
C TYR A 85 5.70 14.57 8.41
N PHE A 86 4.40 14.64 8.64
CA PHE A 86 3.52 15.67 8.09
C PHE A 86 3.00 16.61 9.17
N LYS A 87 2.82 17.88 8.77
CA LYS A 87 2.10 18.92 9.50
C LYS A 87 0.85 19.26 8.71
N VAL A 88 -0.31 19.04 9.32
CA VAL A 88 -1.60 19.33 8.70
C VAL A 88 -2.09 20.69 9.19
N ASN A 89 -2.39 21.59 8.26
CA ASN A 89 -3.06 22.86 8.52
C ASN A 89 -4.43 22.84 7.83
N LEU A 90 -5.48 22.58 8.60
CA LEU A 90 -6.83 22.44 8.05
C LEU A 90 -7.47 23.77 7.69
N GLN A 91 -7.15 24.85 8.40
CA GLN A 91 -7.63 26.20 8.07
C GLN A 91 -7.17 26.61 6.67
N ARG A 92 -5.90 26.32 6.34
CA ARG A 92 -5.32 26.57 5.02
C ARG A 92 -5.49 25.41 4.04
N ARG A 93 -6.07 24.28 4.47
CA ARG A 93 -6.19 23.03 3.70
C ARG A 93 -4.84 22.57 3.10
N GLN A 94 -3.77 22.65 3.89
CA GLN A 94 -2.41 22.34 3.47
C GLN A 94 -1.82 21.21 4.30
N ILE A 95 -1.11 20.32 3.62
CA ILE A 95 -0.28 19.28 4.24
C ILE A 95 1.16 19.61 3.87
N ASN A 96 2.01 19.81 4.88
CA ASN A 96 3.40 20.17 4.69
C ASN A 96 4.30 19.11 5.34
N ILE A 97 5.43 18.81 4.71
CA ILE A 97 6.46 17.98 5.33
C ILE A 97 7.11 18.78 6.47
N LYS A 98 7.34 18.15 7.62
CA LYS A 98 8.03 18.81 8.74
C LYS A 98 9.47 19.18 8.36
N MET A 99 9.93 20.33 8.85
CA MET A 99 11.20 20.94 8.43
C MET A 99 12.39 19.98 8.48
N LYS A 100 12.53 19.19 9.55
CA LYS A 100 13.62 18.22 9.71
C LYS A 100 13.74 17.19 8.58
N TYR A 101 12.63 16.85 7.92
CA TYR A 101 12.61 15.94 6.77
C TYR A 101 12.69 16.69 5.44
N LYS A 102 12.22 17.94 5.37
CA LYS A 102 12.38 18.79 4.18
C LYS A 102 13.86 19.06 3.87
N LEU A 103 14.71 19.12 4.90
CA LEU A 103 16.15 19.29 4.77
C LEU A 103 16.88 18.02 4.34
N GLN A 104 16.22 16.85 4.37
CA GLN A 104 16.81 15.60 3.92
C GLN A 104 16.65 15.49 2.40
N SER A 105 17.78 15.40 1.70
CA SER A 105 17.80 15.17 0.26
C SER A 105 17.04 13.89 -0.07
N LYS A 106 16.21 13.94 -1.13
CA LYS A 106 15.39 12.82 -1.64
C LYS A 106 14.40 12.22 -0.64
N PHE A 107 14.05 12.92 0.45
CA PHE A 107 13.09 12.39 1.42
C PHE A 107 11.75 12.01 0.79
N GLN A 108 11.22 12.83 -0.11
CA GLN A 108 9.94 12.56 -0.78
C GLN A 108 10.01 11.28 -1.63
N GLU A 109 11.06 11.14 -2.44
CA GLU A 109 11.30 9.94 -3.27
C GLU A 109 11.43 8.69 -2.39
N ASN A 110 12.22 8.76 -1.31
CA ASN A 110 12.41 7.65 -0.38
C ASN A 110 11.12 7.30 0.37
N PHE A 111 10.33 8.30 0.75
CA PHE A 111 9.03 8.10 1.38
C PHE A 111 8.05 7.45 0.41
N ALA A 112 7.92 7.97 -0.81
CA ALA A 112 7.05 7.43 -1.85
C ALA A 112 7.43 5.98 -2.16
N ARG A 113 8.73 5.70 -2.31
CA ARG A 113 9.23 4.34 -2.52
C ARG A 113 8.90 3.40 -1.36
N SER A 114 9.11 3.80 -0.10
CA SER A 114 8.70 3.00 1.06
C SER A 114 7.19 2.75 1.11
N PHE A 115 6.38 3.75 0.74
CA PHE A 115 4.94 3.61 0.63
C PHE A 115 4.55 2.61 -0.47
N LYS A 116 5.11 2.74 -1.69
CA LYS A 116 4.91 1.77 -2.80
C LYS A 116 5.24 0.35 -2.35
N ARG A 117 6.41 0.14 -1.75
CA ARG A 117 6.84 -1.17 -1.20
C ARG A 117 5.82 -1.73 -0.21
N GLY A 118 5.22 -0.87 0.61
CA GLY A 118 4.23 -1.26 1.61
C GLY A 118 2.88 -1.65 1.02
N ILE A 119 2.45 -0.98 -0.06
CA ILE A 119 1.24 -1.38 -0.79
C ILE A 119 1.42 -2.76 -1.43
N TYR A 120 2.56 -2.98 -2.08
CA TYR A 120 2.89 -4.29 -2.64
C TYR A 120 3.09 -5.37 -1.57
N LYS A 121 3.59 -5.01 -0.38
CA LYS A 121 3.63 -5.90 0.81
C LYS A 121 2.24 -6.37 1.20
N ILE A 122 1.32 -5.42 1.42
CA ILE A 122 -0.06 -5.70 1.80
C ILE A 122 -0.72 -6.63 0.78
N PHE A 123 -0.56 -6.33 -0.52
CA PHE A 123 -1.09 -7.17 -1.61
C PHE A 123 -0.62 -8.61 -1.51
N LEU A 124 0.69 -8.84 -1.43
CA LEU A 124 1.24 -10.19 -1.45
C LEU A 124 0.89 -10.98 -0.17
N GLU A 125 0.90 -10.33 0.98
CA GLU A 125 0.56 -10.99 2.26
C GLU A 125 -0.93 -11.35 2.36
N GLU A 126 -1.84 -10.50 1.87
CA GLU A 126 -3.27 -10.82 1.80
C GLU A 126 -3.56 -11.88 0.73
N ARG A 127 -2.85 -11.85 -0.41
CA ARG A 127 -2.97 -12.87 -1.45
C ARG A 127 -2.54 -14.23 -0.93
N GLU A 128 -1.45 -14.32 -0.18
CA GLU A 128 -1.05 -15.58 0.45
C GLU A 128 -2.11 -16.09 1.42
N ARG A 129 -2.66 -15.20 2.24
CA ARG A 129 -3.68 -15.55 3.24
C ARG A 129 -4.97 -16.07 2.60
N ILE A 130 -5.37 -15.54 1.44
CA ILE A 130 -6.65 -15.86 0.79
C ILE A 130 -6.47 -16.93 -0.30
N CYS A 131 -5.49 -16.76 -1.18
CA CYS A 131 -5.31 -17.58 -2.38
C CYS A 131 -4.21 -18.64 -2.21
N GLY A 132 -3.21 -18.41 -1.35
CA GLY A 132 -2.11 -19.36 -1.10
C GLY A 132 -1.14 -19.56 -2.27
N ASP A 133 -1.14 -18.65 -3.24
CA ASP A 133 -0.34 -18.74 -4.47
C ASP A 133 0.79 -17.70 -4.54
N SER A 134 1.11 -17.02 -3.43
CA SER A 134 2.09 -15.92 -3.43
C SER A 134 3.53 -16.39 -3.59
N HIS A 135 3.78 -17.70 -3.56
CA HIS A 135 5.05 -18.30 -3.93
C HIS A 135 5.28 -18.42 -5.44
N SER A 136 4.28 -18.12 -6.28
CA SER A 136 4.40 -18.09 -7.74
C SER A 136 5.55 -17.19 -8.20
N GLU A 137 6.30 -17.63 -9.21
CA GLU A 137 7.42 -16.87 -9.78
C GLU A 137 6.96 -15.54 -10.39
N GLU A 138 5.69 -15.43 -10.77
CA GLU A 138 5.12 -14.20 -11.30
C GLU A 138 5.21 -13.03 -10.30
N PHE A 139 5.30 -13.31 -9.00
CA PHE A 139 5.46 -12.32 -7.93
C PHE A 139 6.92 -12.08 -7.51
N ASN A 140 7.92 -12.62 -8.24
CA ASN A 140 9.37 -12.39 -8.00
C ASN A 140 9.70 -10.90 -7.95
N PHE A 141 9.20 -10.12 -8.90
CA PHE A 141 9.41 -8.68 -8.92
C PHE A 141 8.85 -7.97 -7.68
N ILE A 142 7.75 -8.46 -7.10
CA ILE A 142 7.17 -7.90 -5.87
C ILE A 142 8.11 -8.16 -4.69
N ARG A 143 8.68 -9.35 -4.57
CA ARG A 143 9.64 -9.65 -3.49
C ARG A 143 10.93 -8.85 -3.64
N GLU A 144 11.48 -8.82 -4.84
CA GLU A 144 12.66 -8.01 -5.18
C GLU A 144 12.45 -6.54 -4.79
N PHE A 145 11.31 -5.97 -5.17
CA PHE A 145 10.98 -4.58 -4.86
C PHE A 145 10.64 -4.34 -3.38
N SER A 146 9.61 -5.00 -2.86
CA SER A 146 9.11 -4.75 -1.52
C SER A 146 10.09 -5.18 -0.44
N ARG A 147 10.65 -6.40 -0.52
CA ARG A 147 11.53 -6.93 0.53
C ARG A 147 12.97 -6.48 0.37
N TYR A 148 13.52 -6.55 -0.85
CA TYR A 148 14.94 -6.32 -1.09
C TYR A 148 15.26 -4.92 -1.63
N ASN A 149 14.24 -4.09 -1.88
CA ASN A 149 14.40 -2.73 -2.37
C ASN A 149 15.13 -2.66 -3.71
N LEU A 150 14.99 -3.69 -4.55
CA LEU A 150 15.57 -3.80 -5.89
C LEU A 150 14.58 -3.28 -6.93
N ASN A 151 15.09 -2.68 -8.01
CA ASN A 151 14.30 -2.12 -9.12
C ASN A 151 13.27 -1.08 -8.65
N ASP A 152 12.45 -0.51 -9.52
CA ASP A 152 11.29 0.30 -9.11
C ASP A 152 10.05 -0.23 -9.79
N VAL A 153 8.96 -0.31 -9.04
CA VAL A 153 7.69 -0.82 -9.53
C VAL A 153 6.65 0.29 -9.40
N PRO A 154 5.92 0.63 -10.47
CA PRO A 154 4.98 1.73 -10.41
C PRO A 154 3.78 1.36 -9.54
N LEU A 155 3.27 2.38 -8.85
CA LEU A 155 1.99 2.35 -8.16
C LEU A 155 1.15 3.48 -8.75
N TYR A 156 -0.04 3.16 -9.21
CA TYR A 156 -0.96 4.14 -9.75
C TYR A 156 -2.07 4.41 -8.74
N TYR A 157 -2.71 5.57 -8.89
CA TYR A 157 -3.97 5.85 -8.23
C TYR A 157 -4.94 6.50 -9.22
N LEU A 158 -6.23 6.22 -9.02
CA LEU A 158 -7.30 6.83 -9.77
C LEU A 158 -7.74 8.10 -9.04
N LYS A 159 -7.51 9.25 -9.66
CA LYS A 159 -7.94 10.55 -9.16
C LYS A 159 -9.38 10.80 -9.62
N PRO A 160 -10.35 10.96 -8.71
CA PRO A 160 -11.72 11.27 -9.11
C PRO A 160 -11.78 12.66 -9.77
N ARG A 161 -12.57 12.77 -10.83
CA ARG A 161 -12.80 14.01 -11.58
C ARG A 161 -13.63 15.01 -10.77
N TYR A 162 -14.57 14.50 -9.96
CA TYR A 162 -15.38 15.28 -9.04
C TYR A 162 -14.91 15.05 -7.60
N PRO A 163 -15.04 16.04 -6.70
CA PRO A 163 -14.62 15.93 -5.31
C PRO A 163 -15.62 15.12 -4.45
N ILE A 164 -16.12 14.00 -4.98
CA ILE A 164 -17.00 13.07 -4.28
C ILE A 164 -16.15 11.91 -3.77
N LEU A 165 -16.24 11.64 -2.48
CA LEU A 165 -15.54 10.53 -1.81
C LEU A 165 -16.59 9.54 -1.29
N LEU A 166 -16.53 8.30 -1.76
CA LEU A 166 -17.33 7.20 -1.23
C LEU A 166 -16.57 6.58 -0.07
N ILE A 167 -17.10 6.63 1.15
CA ILE A 167 -16.38 6.16 2.32
C ILE A 167 -16.95 4.81 2.73
N ASP A 168 -16.11 3.78 2.66
CA ASP A 168 -16.41 2.50 3.28
C ASP A 168 -15.84 2.51 4.71
N GLN A 169 -16.75 2.64 5.68
CA GLN A 169 -16.38 2.69 7.10
C GLN A 169 -15.81 1.36 7.60
N GLU A 170 -16.29 0.21 7.09
CA GLU A 170 -15.76 -1.10 7.46
C GLU A 170 -14.30 -1.21 7.00
N GLN A 171 -14.01 -0.77 5.78
CA GLN A 171 -12.66 -0.79 5.23
C GLN A 171 -11.69 0.17 5.96
N LEU A 172 -12.19 1.27 6.53
CA LEU A 172 -11.39 2.17 7.37
C LEU A 172 -11.08 1.58 8.76
N ASP A 173 -12.02 0.85 9.35
CA ASP A 173 -11.89 0.31 10.71
C ASP A 173 -11.25 -1.08 10.75
N ASN A 174 -11.39 -1.86 9.69
CA ASN A 174 -10.84 -3.19 9.52
C ASN A 174 -10.31 -3.40 8.09
N PRO A 175 -9.21 -2.70 7.73
CA PRO A 175 -8.66 -2.78 6.38
C PRO A 175 -8.25 -4.21 6.02
N LYS A 176 -8.74 -4.64 4.86
CA LYS A 176 -8.42 -5.94 4.26
C LYS A 176 -8.47 -5.82 2.74
N LEU A 177 -7.74 -6.69 2.07
CA LEU A 177 -7.90 -6.87 0.63
C LEU A 177 -8.83 -8.05 0.37
N HIS A 178 -9.55 -7.96 -0.73
CA HIS A 178 -10.41 -9.01 -1.24
C HIS A 178 -9.87 -9.48 -2.59
N PHE A 179 -10.15 -10.72 -2.95
CA PHE A 179 -9.82 -11.30 -4.26
C PHE A 179 -11.10 -11.91 -4.83
N MET A 180 -12.07 -11.05 -5.12
CA MET A 180 -13.34 -11.44 -5.73
C MET A 180 -13.15 -11.70 -7.23
N GLU A 181 -14.17 -12.24 -7.90
CA GLU A 181 -14.09 -12.55 -9.33
C GLU A 181 -13.73 -11.32 -10.18
N SER A 182 -14.21 -10.13 -9.80
CA SER A 182 -13.83 -8.86 -10.46
C SER A 182 -12.33 -8.58 -10.41
N ASP A 183 -11.69 -8.90 -9.28
CA ASP A 183 -10.26 -8.68 -9.08
C ASP A 183 -9.45 -9.70 -9.88
N LEU A 184 -9.94 -10.94 -9.95
CA LEU A 184 -9.36 -12.01 -10.76
C LEU A 184 -9.49 -11.70 -12.25
N GLU A 185 -10.62 -11.15 -12.71
CA GLU A 185 -10.81 -10.69 -14.08
C GLU A 185 -9.86 -9.55 -14.44
N LEU A 186 -9.67 -8.58 -13.53
CA LEU A 186 -8.70 -7.51 -13.71
C LEU A 186 -7.26 -8.06 -13.85
N HIS A 187 -6.90 -9.03 -13.00
CA HIS A 187 -5.62 -9.73 -13.07
C HIS A 187 -5.48 -10.51 -14.39
N ARG A 188 -6.48 -11.28 -14.81
CA ARG A 188 -6.43 -12.07 -16.05
C ARG A 188 -6.31 -11.18 -17.29
N LYS A 189 -7.12 -10.12 -17.37
CA LYS A 189 -7.24 -9.29 -18.57
C LYS A 189 -6.16 -8.24 -18.70
N TYR A 190 -5.74 -7.64 -17.59
CA TYR A 190 -4.83 -6.51 -17.58
C TYR A 190 -3.59 -6.72 -16.72
N ARG A 191 -3.43 -7.85 -16.00
CA ARG A 191 -2.32 -8.06 -15.07
C ARG A 191 -2.22 -6.94 -14.03
N LEU A 192 -3.38 -6.45 -13.58
CA LEU A 192 -3.51 -5.40 -12.58
C LEU A 192 -4.36 -5.90 -11.40
N TYR A 193 -4.17 -5.27 -10.26
CA TYR A 193 -5.05 -5.38 -9.11
C TYR A 193 -5.43 -3.98 -8.64
N GLU A 194 -6.70 -3.78 -8.32
CA GLU A 194 -7.25 -2.52 -7.83
C GLU A 194 -7.74 -2.71 -6.40
N PHE A 195 -7.45 -1.76 -5.52
CA PHE A 195 -8.11 -1.71 -4.22
C PHE A 195 -8.40 -0.27 -3.81
N TYR A 196 -9.47 -0.13 -3.04
CA TYR A 196 -9.88 1.16 -2.50
C TYR A 196 -9.46 1.29 -1.04
N TYR A 197 -8.81 2.41 -0.71
CA TYR A 197 -8.56 2.78 0.69
C TYR A 197 -8.49 4.29 0.87
N GLY A 198 -9.20 4.81 1.87
CA GLY A 198 -9.02 6.18 2.36
C GLY A 198 -9.21 7.25 1.28
N GLY A 199 -10.22 7.10 0.42
CA GLY A 199 -10.55 8.09 -0.61
C GLY A 199 -9.94 7.83 -1.98
N TYR A 200 -9.07 6.82 -2.11
CA TYR A 200 -8.30 6.57 -3.33
C TYR A 200 -8.43 5.11 -3.76
N SER A 201 -8.63 4.88 -5.06
CA SER A 201 -8.36 3.58 -5.69
C SER A 201 -6.90 3.54 -6.09
N TYR A 202 -6.19 2.53 -5.61
CA TYR A 202 -4.80 2.24 -5.97
C TYR A 202 -4.78 1.10 -7.00
N LEU A 203 -3.93 1.23 -8.01
CA LEU A 203 -3.71 0.22 -9.05
C LEU A 203 -2.27 -0.26 -8.98
N LEU A 204 -2.09 -1.58 -8.90
CA LEU A 204 -0.78 -2.22 -8.85
C LEU A 204 -0.64 -3.30 -9.91
N HIS A 205 0.57 -3.50 -10.42
CA HIS A 205 0.86 -4.59 -11.34
C HIS A 205 0.92 -5.91 -10.59
N THR A 206 0.39 -6.95 -11.22
CA THR A 206 0.49 -8.34 -10.73
C THR A 206 1.47 -9.16 -11.57
N ASN A 207 2.16 -8.53 -12.52
CA ASN A 207 3.17 -9.14 -13.37
C ASN A 207 4.26 -8.12 -13.76
N ALA A 208 5.50 -8.59 -13.94
CA ALA A 208 6.64 -7.76 -14.30
C ALA A 208 6.73 -7.41 -15.80
N PHE A 209 6.14 -8.25 -16.65
CA PHE A 209 6.26 -8.14 -18.10
C PHE A 209 5.26 -7.13 -18.68
N MET A 210 5.74 -6.31 -19.63
CA MET A 210 4.91 -5.39 -20.42
C MET A 210 3.97 -4.50 -19.59
N GLN A 211 4.46 -4.02 -18.43
CA GLN A 211 3.68 -3.18 -17.50
C GLN A 211 3.06 -1.96 -18.20
N ASP A 212 3.82 -1.28 -19.07
CA ASP A 212 3.31 -0.14 -19.83
C ASP A 212 2.17 -0.51 -20.78
N LEU A 213 2.26 -1.66 -21.45
CA LEU A 213 1.18 -2.13 -22.33
C LEU A 213 -0.10 -2.41 -21.53
N HIS A 214 0.05 -3.09 -20.39
CA HIS A 214 -1.04 -3.45 -19.50
C HIS A 214 -1.78 -2.22 -18.97
N ILE A 215 -1.04 -1.23 -18.46
CA ILE A 215 -1.64 -0.03 -17.92
C ILE A 215 -2.26 0.85 -19.02
N ASN A 216 -1.62 0.95 -20.18
CA ASN A 216 -2.18 1.68 -21.32
C ASN A 216 -3.47 1.04 -21.84
N LYS A 217 -3.53 -0.29 -21.88
CA LYS A 217 -4.74 -1.03 -22.24
C LYS A 217 -5.86 -0.78 -21.22
N TYR A 218 -5.58 -0.86 -19.92
CA TYR A 218 -6.56 -0.55 -18.88
C TYR A 218 -7.04 0.91 -18.96
N ASN A 219 -6.13 1.86 -19.16
CA ASN A 219 -6.48 3.27 -19.31
C ASN A 219 -7.40 3.48 -20.52
N ALA A 220 -7.09 2.87 -21.67
CA ALA A 220 -7.89 3.01 -22.88
C ALA A 220 -9.26 2.32 -22.80
N GLU A 221 -9.33 1.12 -22.21
CA GLU A 221 -10.56 0.32 -22.20
C GLU A 221 -11.47 0.58 -21.00
N VAL A 222 -10.92 1.02 -19.86
CA VAL A 222 -11.68 1.18 -18.61
C VAL A 222 -11.77 2.66 -18.25
N VAL A 223 -10.65 3.34 -18.04
CA VAL A 223 -10.63 4.71 -17.52
C VAL A 223 -11.22 5.70 -18.53
N LEU A 224 -10.69 5.71 -19.76
CA LEU A 224 -11.10 6.64 -20.81
C LEU A 224 -12.46 6.30 -21.42
N LYS A 225 -12.92 5.05 -21.38
CA LYS A 225 -14.28 4.70 -21.81
C LYS A 225 -15.33 5.11 -20.77
N ASN A 226 -15.00 5.02 -19.49
CA ASN A 226 -15.83 5.52 -18.40
C ASN A 226 -15.69 7.03 -18.20
N LYS A 227 -15.67 7.82 -19.31
CA LYS A 227 -15.35 9.27 -19.52
C LYS A 227 -15.74 10.30 -18.43
N ASN A 228 -16.47 9.89 -17.40
CA ASN A 228 -17.16 10.73 -16.44
C ASN A 228 -16.64 10.67 -15.00
N SER A 229 -15.68 9.82 -14.60
CA SER A 229 -15.38 9.69 -13.16
C SER A 229 -13.92 9.81 -12.70
N MET A 230 -12.89 9.35 -13.44
CA MET A 230 -11.53 9.26 -12.88
C MET A 230 -10.39 9.49 -13.90
N ASN A 231 -9.23 9.93 -13.42
CA ASN A 231 -7.97 10.05 -14.17
C ASN A 231 -6.90 9.14 -13.56
N LEU A 232 -6.15 8.43 -14.40
CA LEU A 232 -5.01 7.64 -13.95
C LEU A 232 -3.81 8.55 -13.65
N SER A 233 -3.12 8.32 -12.53
CA SER A 233 -1.90 9.03 -12.17
C SER A 233 -0.90 8.10 -11.50
N THR A 234 0.38 8.26 -11.82
CA THR A 234 1.46 7.49 -11.20
C THR A 234 1.93 8.19 -9.93
N LEU A 235 2.19 7.42 -8.87
CA LEU A 235 2.90 7.92 -7.72
C LEU A 235 4.39 8.05 -8.06
N VAL A 236 4.87 9.30 -8.18
CA VAL A 236 6.29 9.64 -8.39
C VAL A 236 7.10 9.29 -7.15
#